data_AF-A0A1F9X7I7-F1
#
_entry.id   AF-A0A1F9X7I7-F1
#
_cell.length_a   1.000
_cell.length_b   1.000
_cell.length_c   1.000
_cell.angle_alpha   90.00
_cell.angle_beta   90.00
_cell.angle_gamma   90.00
#
_symmetry.space_group_name_H-M   'P 1'
#
loop_
_entity.id
_entity.type
_entity.pdbx_description
1 polymer ?
#
loop_
_entity_poly.entity_id
_entity_poly.type
_entity_poly.pdbx_seq_one_letter_code
_entity_poly.pdbx_strand_id
1 'polypeptide(L)'
;METTESRGRSIPNGLKWFHYAHPDDMKMIDVVVQSKTLKKTYNKVKRETSKAKTYKLALTLKVTEVTFPDIYKLAKEASAILNIQQPDVYICNDPEIQAEGYGVNKDHYIVICSGLIEKLTPNEALYVIGHEMGHIQCEHAIWRQVAEKSNPKFFKDHIPKNKTNTKKARLLLEWSRKAELTADRAGLIACQDINDACRVKIKTTCGLKDIPKSLTKEEFLKQMEEIEKSPFAKEVFKYEKTWTHPFQITRMKELIYFSQSEQYKNIVSGIELPKQENIIGKTKV
;
A
#
# COMPACT_ATOMS: atom_id res chain seq x y z
N MET A 1 -0.80 -15.13 -23.01
CA MET A 1 -0.92 -13.81 -22.37
C MET A 1 -0.72 -12.80 -23.48
N GLU A 2 -1.76 -12.06 -23.84
CA GLU A 2 -1.62 -10.93 -24.77
C GLU A 2 -0.69 -9.91 -24.13
N THR A 3 0.40 -9.59 -24.84
CA THR A 3 1.33 -8.54 -24.48
C THR A 3 0.62 -7.21 -24.60
N THR A 4 0.02 -6.74 -23.51
CA THR A 4 -0.42 -5.35 -23.42
C THR A 4 0.82 -4.46 -23.46
N GLU A 5 0.96 -3.69 -24.53
CA GLU A 5 1.96 -2.64 -24.64
C GLU A 5 1.97 -1.79 -23.37
N SER A 6 3.16 -1.41 -22.89
CA SER A 6 3.27 -0.47 -21.78
C SER A 6 2.58 0.82 -22.21
N ARG A 7 1.40 1.09 -21.65
CA ARG A 7 0.75 2.39 -21.77
C ARG A 7 1.82 3.43 -21.43
N GLY A 8 2.01 4.45 -22.26
CA GLY A 8 3.08 5.45 -22.10
C GLY A 8 2.91 6.29 -20.84
N ARG A 9 3.17 5.70 -19.67
CA ARG A 9 3.04 6.32 -18.36
C ARG A 9 4.14 7.36 -18.18
N SER A 10 3.80 8.48 -17.58
CA SER A 10 4.79 9.51 -17.26
C SER A 10 5.71 9.03 -16.13
N ILE A 11 6.97 9.44 -16.17
CA ILE A 11 7.92 9.24 -15.08
C ILE A 11 8.11 10.59 -14.41
N PRO A 12 7.50 10.84 -13.23
CA PRO A 12 7.59 12.13 -12.57
C PRO A 12 9.03 12.43 -12.14
N ASN A 13 9.55 13.58 -12.53
CA ASN A 13 10.94 13.94 -12.22
C ASN A 13 11.10 14.23 -10.72
N GLY A 14 12.02 13.52 -10.07
CA GLY A 14 12.37 13.79 -8.67
C GLY A 14 11.29 13.43 -7.65
N LEU A 15 10.33 12.55 -7.98
CA LEU A 15 9.28 12.12 -7.04
C LEU A 15 9.88 11.61 -5.72
N LYS A 16 9.18 11.90 -4.63
CA LYS A 16 9.53 11.55 -3.24
C LYS A 16 8.23 11.33 -2.48
N TRP A 17 8.30 10.55 -1.41
CA TRP A 17 7.15 10.17 -0.59
C TRP A 17 6.25 11.36 -0.19
N PHE A 18 6.85 12.48 0.22
CA PHE A 18 6.12 13.65 0.72
C PHE A 18 5.32 14.39 -0.36
N HIS A 19 5.59 14.14 -1.64
CA HIS A 19 4.81 14.74 -2.73
C HIS A 19 3.42 14.15 -2.85
N TYR A 20 3.20 12.92 -2.37
CA TYR A 20 1.90 12.25 -2.45
C TYR A 20 1.38 11.78 -1.09
N ALA A 21 2.19 11.81 -0.03
CA ALA A 21 1.80 11.36 1.30
C ALA A 21 0.46 11.96 1.76
N HIS A 22 -0.38 11.12 2.35
CA HIS A 22 -1.64 11.55 2.92
C HIS A 22 -1.36 12.49 4.11
N PRO A 23 -2.03 13.66 4.22
CA PRO A 23 -1.76 14.60 5.31
C PRO A 23 -1.86 14.01 6.72
N ASP A 24 -2.82 13.11 6.95
CA ASP A 24 -2.95 12.43 8.24
C ASP A 24 -1.82 11.45 8.54
N ASP A 25 -1.24 10.84 7.52
CA ASP A 25 -0.09 9.95 7.67
C ASP A 25 1.15 10.75 8.07
N MET A 26 1.40 11.87 7.38
CA MET A 26 2.48 12.81 7.73
C MET A 26 2.39 13.30 9.18
N LYS A 27 1.17 13.55 9.69
CA LYS A 27 0.97 13.96 11.09
C LYS A 27 1.20 12.81 12.08
N MET A 28 0.85 11.58 11.72
CA MET A 28 0.92 10.45 12.66
C MET A 28 2.29 9.78 12.71
N ILE A 29 3.03 9.74 11.60
CA ILE A 29 4.33 9.07 11.58
C ILE A 29 5.30 9.70 12.58
N ASP A 30 5.28 11.03 12.74
CA ASP A 30 6.09 11.73 13.75
C ASP A 30 5.78 11.23 15.17
N VAL A 31 4.51 11.01 15.50
CA VAL A 31 4.07 10.49 16.81
C VAL A 31 4.57 9.05 17.01
N VAL A 32 4.51 8.22 15.97
CA VAL A 32 4.99 6.82 16.00
C VAL A 32 6.50 6.76 16.21
N VAL A 33 7.26 7.53 15.44
CA VAL A 33 8.73 7.58 15.46
C VAL A 33 9.26 8.06 16.82
N GLN A 34 8.61 9.08 17.41
CA GLN A 34 9.04 9.65 18.69
C GLN A 34 8.70 8.77 19.90
N SER A 35 7.92 7.70 19.71
CA SER A 35 7.58 6.78 20.79
C SER A 35 8.80 6.00 21.30
N LYS A 36 9.34 6.42 22.46
CA LYS A 36 10.45 5.73 23.17
C LYS A 36 10.21 4.23 23.31
N THR A 37 8.95 3.84 23.50
CA THR A 37 8.58 2.45 23.68
C THR A 37 8.62 1.63 22.40
N LEU A 38 8.30 2.23 21.25
CA LEU A 38 8.37 1.57 19.95
C LEU A 38 9.81 1.53 19.42
N LYS A 39 10.65 2.51 19.77
CA LYS A 39 12.07 2.54 19.39
C LYS A 39 12.85 1.28 19.81
N LYS A 40 12.53 0.69 20.96
CA LYS A 40 13.11 -0.60 21.38
C LYS A 40 12.71 -1.74 20.46
N THR A 41 11.43 -1.84 20.10
CA THR A 41 10.91 -2.85 19.17
C THR A 41 11.47 -2.64 17.77
N TYR A 42 11.53 -1.40 17.28
CA TYR A 42 12.16 -1.04 16.01
C TYR A 42 13.59 -1.56 15.90
N ASN A 43 14.43 -1.29 16.91
CA ASN A 43 15.82 -1.77 16.92
C ASN A 43 15.91 -3.30 16.91
N LYS A 44 14.95 -4.00 17.55
CA LYS A 44 14.87 -5.46 17.51
C LYS A 44 14.49 -5.96 16.12
N VAL A 45 13.42 -5.42 15.52
CA VAL A 45 12.98 -5.75 14.16
C VAL A 45 14.11 -5.53 13.17
N LYS A 46 14.76 -4.36 13.20
CA LYS A 46 15.90 -4.03 12.32
C LYS A 46 17.03 -5.06 12.36
N ARG A 47 17.32 -5.65 13.53
CA ARG A 47 18.34 -6.72 13.66
C ARG A 47 17.86 -8.08 13.15
N GLU A 48 16.56 -8.33 13.19
CA GLU A 48 15.94 -9.60 12.80
C GLU A 48 15.57 -9.64 11.29
N THR A 49 15.38 -8.48 10.63
CA THR A 49 14.93 -8.39 9.24
C THR A 49 15.82 -9.15 8.26
N SER A 50 17.15 -9.09 8.40
CA SER A 50 18.06 -9.83 7.51
C SER A 50 17.89 -11.36 7.63
N LYS A 51 17.64 -11.87 8.85
CA LYS A 51 17.35 -13.29 9.07
C LYS A 51 16.00 -13.67 8.46
N ALA A 52 14.98 -12.82 8.61
CA ALA A 52 13.65 -13.05 8.05
C ALA A 52 13.68 -13.17 6.53
N LYS A 53 14.49 -12.34 5.84
CA LYS A 53 14.70 -12.44 4.39
C LYS A 53 15.22 -13.82 3.98
N THR A 54 16.21 -14.38 4.69
CA THR A 54 16.75 -15.71 4.41
C THR A 54 15.70 -16.82 4.52
N TYR A 55 14.84 -16.78 5.54
CA TYR A 55 13.75 -17.76 5.65
C TYR A 55 12.73 -17.62 4.52
N LYS A 56 12.40 -16.37 4.12
CA LYS A 56 11.50 -16.13 2.98
C LYS A 56 12.07 -16.68 1.67
N LEU A 57 13.38 -16.65 1.45
CA LEU A 57 14.01 -17.27 0.27
C LEU A 57 13.71 -18.78 0.15
N ALA A 58 13.59 -19.49 1.28
CA ALA A 58 13.26 -20.91 1.27
C ALA A 58 11.78 -21.20 1.00
N LEU A 59 10.90 -20.20 1.17
CA LEU A 59 9.44 -20.35 1.12
C LEU A 59 8.80 -19.64 -0.09
N THR A 60 9.60 -18.95 -0.91
CA THR A 60 9.12 -18.10 -2.00
C THR A 60 9.98 -18.26 -3.24
N LEU A 61 9.42 -17.96 -4.40
CA LEU A 61 10.13 -17.98 -5.68
C LEU A 61 10.63 -16.58 -6.03
N LYS A 62 11.92 -16.44 -6.35
CA LYS A 62 12.48 -15.16 -6.75
C LYS A 62 12.03 -14.77 -8.16
N VAL A 63 11.53 -13.55 -8.30
CA VAL A 63 11.25 -12.91 -9.59
C VAL A 63 12.57 -12.40 -10.17
N THR A 64 12.84 -12.82 -11.40
CA THR A 64 13.99 -12.37 -12.20
C THR A 64 13.51 -12.08 -13.62
N GLU A 65 14.37 -11.45 -14.42
CA GLU A 65 14.13 -11.26 -15.86
C GLU A 65 13.88 -12.59 -16.60
N VAL A 66 14.39 -13.72 -16.07
CA VAL A 66 14.26 -15.04 -16.69
C VAL A 66 13.01 -15.79 -16.22
N THR A 67 12.73 -15.79 -14.92
CA THR A 67 11.69 -16.64 -14.32
C THR A 67 10.28 -16.05 -14.43
N PHE A 68 10.15 -14.73 -14.21
CA PHE A 68 8.87 -14.01 -14.23
C PHE A 68 9.07 -12.64 -14.91
N PRO A 69 9.39 -12.63 -16.23
CA PRO A 69 9.76 -11.41 -16.95
C PRO A 69 8.72 -10.30 -16.85
N ASP A 70 7.43 -10.64 -16.92
CA ASP A 70 6.35 -9.66 -16.88
C ASP A 70 6.27 -8.96 -15.52
N ILE A 71 6.30 -9.71 -14.41
CA ILE A 71 6.31 -9.14 -13.05
C ILE A 71 7.59 -8.34 -12.81
N TYR A 72 8.73 -8.83 -13.29
CA TYR A 72 10.00 -8.11 -13.18
C TYR A 72 9.92 -6.74 -13.89
N LYS A 73 9.34 -6.71 -15.10
CA LYS A 73 9.13 -5.47 -15.87
C LYS A 73 8.20 -4.51 -15.15
N LEU A 74 7.09 -4.98 -14.58
CA LEU A 74 6.18 -4.15 -13.79
C LEU A 74 6.89 -3.58 -12.56
N ALA A 75 7.70 -4.37 -11.86
CA ALA A 75 8.46 -3.90 -10.71
C ALA A 75 9.49 -2.83 -11.09
N LYS A 76 10.20 -3.03 -12.20
CA LYS A 76 11.14 -2.05 -12.75
C LYS A 76 10.45 -0.74 -13.15
N GLU A 77 9.29 -0.85 -13.78
CA GLU A 77 8.47 0.30 -14.18
C GLU A 77 7.97 1.09 -12.96
N ALA A 78 7.35 0.42 -11.98
CA ALA A 78 6.89 1.08 -10.75
C ALA A 78 8.05 1.75 -9.99
N SER A 79 9.23 1.12 -9.96
CA SER A 79 10.42 1.67 -9.30
C SER A 79 10.91 2.96 -9.98
N ALA A 80 10.88 2.98 -11.32
CA ALA A 80 11.24 4.16 -12.10
C ALA A 80 10.24 5.30 -11.87
N ILE A 81 8.94 5.03 -11.93
CA ILE A 81 7.88 6.02 -11.71
C ILE A 81 7.94 6.57 -10.28
N LEU A 82 8.11 5.70 -9.27
CA LEU A 82 8.17 6.11 -7.86
C LEU A 82 9.53 6.67 -7.44
N ASN A 83 10.52 6.67 -8.32
CA ASN A 83 11.88 7.16 -8.06
C ASN A 83 12.51 6.49 -6.82
N ILE A 84 12.49 5.15 -6.80
CA ILE A 84 13.15 4.33 -5.79
C ILE A 84 14.06 3.28 -6.45
N GLN A 85 15.00 2.75 -5.68
CA GLN A 85 15.73 1.55 -6.09
C GLN A 85 14.76 0.36 -6.13
N GLN A 86 14.80 -0.42 -7.21
CA GLN A 86 13.95 -1.59 -7.36
C GLN A 86 14.20 -2.60 -6.22
N PRO A 87 13.17 -2.92 -5.40
CA PRO A 87 13.28 -3.99 -4.41
C PRO A 87 13.32 -5.36 -5.10
N ASP A 88 13.91 -6.36 -4.43
CA ASP A 88 13.72 -7.74 -4.86
C ASP A 88 12.22 -8.09 -4.81
N VAL A 89 11.73 -8.88 -5.77
CA VAL A 89 10.34 -9.38 -5.76
C VAL A 89 10.34 -10.90 -5.66
N TYR A 90 9.41 -11.42 -4.86
CA TYR A 90 9.22 -12.84 -4.63
C TYR A 90 7.75 -13.23 -4.77
N ILE A 91 7.49 -14.49 -5.07
CA ILE A 91 6.14 -15.04 -5.20
C ILE A 91 5.93 -16.12 -4.13
N CYS A 92 4.80 -16.08 -3.43
CA CYS A 92 4.38 -17.13 -2.50
C CYS A 92 3.06 -17.79 -2.94
N ASN A 93 2.86 -19.03 -2.51
CA ASN A 93 1.62 -19.75 -2.74
C ASN A 93 0.54 -19.26 -1.78
N ASP A 94 -0.41 -18.50 -2.29
CA ASP A 94 -1.57 -18.01 -1.58
C ASP A 94 -2.63 -17.56 -2.61
N PRO A 95 -3.87 -18.07 -2.55
CA PRO A 95 -4.91 -17.73 -3.52
C PRO A 95 -5.46 -16.29 -3.36
N GLU A 96 -5.10 -15.56 -2.31
CA GLU A 96 -5.58 -14.19 -2.09
C GLU A 96 -4.92 -13.16 -3.01
N ILE A 97 -5.64 -12.05 -3.27
CA ILE A 97 -5.09 -10.89 -3.98
C ILE A 97 -4.33 -10.04 -2.96
N GLN A 98 -3.08 -10.41 -2.70
CA GLN A 98 -2.25 -9.79 -1.68
C GLN A 98 -0.80 -9.64 -2.12
N ALA A 99 -0.17 -8.59 -1.61
CA ALA A 99 1.28 -8.41 -1.62
C ALA A 99 1.70 -7.78 -0.29
N GLU A 100 2.99 -7.86 0.03
CA GLU A 100 3.55 -7.17 1.20
C GLU A 100 5.01 -6.77 0.96
N GLY A 101 5.31 -5.50 1.23
CA GLY A 101 6.64 -4.93 1.28
C GLY A 101 7.31 -5.12 2.64
N TYR A 102 8.54 -5.60 2.62
CA TYR A 102 9.40 -5.80 3.78
C TYR A 102 10.73 -5.08 3.60
N GLY A 103 11.42 -4.88 4.71
CA GLY A 103 12.82 -4.46 4.70
C GLY A 103 13.15 -3.36 5.68
N VAL A 104 14.43 -2.98 5.65
CA VAL A 104 14.99 -1.85 6.39
C VAL A 104 16.20 -1.29 5.64
N ASN A 105 16.38 0.03 5.68
CA ASN A 105 17.47 0.74 5.01
C ASN A 105 17.48 0.52 3.48
N LYS A 106 18.42 -0.28 2.95
CA LYS A 106 18.54 -0.60 1.51
C LYS A 106 18.07 -2.02 1.18
N ASP A 107 17.80 -2.85 2.19
CA ASP A 107 17.41 -4.24 2.02
C ASP A 107 15.89 -4.38 2.01
N HIS A 108 15.26 -3.91 0.92
CA HIS A 108 13.81 -4.04 0.71
C HIS A 108 13.47 -5.17 -0.24
N TYR A 109 12.34 -5.81 0.00
CA TYR A 109 11.77 -6.81 -0.89
C TYR A 109 10.25 -6.82 -0.81
N ILE A 110 9.59 -7.24 -1.88
CA ILE A 110 8.14 -7.41 -1.95
C ILE A 110 7.85 -8.90 -2.14
N VAL A 111 6.86 -9.42 -1.42
CA VAL A 111 6.30 -10.75 -1.65
C VAL A 111 4.91 -10.60 -2.24
N ILE A 112 4.63 -11.30 -3.34
CA ILE A 112 3.38 -11.27 -4.08
C ILE A 112 2.72 -12.65 -3.97
N CYS A 113 1.43 -12.71 -3.65
CA CYS A 113 0.67 -13.96 -3.63
C CYS A 113 0.32 -14.41 -5.06
N SER A 114 0.29 -15.72 -5.31
CA SER A 114 -0.11 -16.29 -6.60
C SER A 114 -1.48 -15.81 -7.07
N GLY A 115 -2.43 -15.63 -6.15
CA GLY A 115 -3.77 -15.12 -6.45
C GLY A 115 -3.78 -13.73 -7.09
N LEU A 116 -2.83 -12.86 -6.72
CA LEU A 116 -2.66 -11.55 -7.36
C LEU A 116 -2.30 -11.71 -8.85
N ILE A 117 -1.34 -12.58 -9.15
CA ILE A 117 -0.85 -12.81 -10.51
C ILE A 117 -1.94 -13.43 -11.39
N GLU A 118 -2.72 -14.35 -10.84
CA GLU A 118 -3.76 -15.06 -11.58
C GLU A 118 -5.01 -14.20 -11.86
N LYS A 119 -5.33 -13.27 -10.95
CA LYS A 119 -6.60 -12.54 -10.93
C LYS A 119 -6.49 -11.09 -11.43
N LEU A 120 -5.31 -10.50 -11.43
CA LEU A 120 -5.10 -9.11 -11.86
C LEU A 120 -4.53 -9.03 -13.27
N THR A 121 -4.97 -8.00 -14.00
CA THR A 121 -4.31 -7.59 -15.25
C THR A 121 -2.95 -6.96 -14.95
N PRO A 122 -2.05 -6.81 -15.94
CA PRO A 122 -0.76 -6.16 -15.71
C PRO A 122 -0.85 -4.75 -15.11
N ASN A 123 -1.83 -3.93 -15.49
CA ASN A 123 -1.97 -2.58 -14.93
C ASN A 123 -2.56 -2.60 -13.50
N GLU A 124 -3.50 -3.50 -13.24
CA GLU A 124 -4.01 -3.75 -11.88
C GLU A 124 -2.89 -4.28 -10.95
N ALA A 125 -2.01 -5.17 -11.45
CA ALA A 125 -0.84 -5.64 -10.72
C ALA A 125 0.19 -4.52 -10.48
N LEU A 126 0.39 -3.64 -11.47
CA LEU A 126 1.26 -2.47 -11.31
C LEU A 126 0.79 -1.54 -10.20
N TYR A 127 -0.54 -1.36 -10.05
CA TYR A 127 -1.12 -0.62 -8.95
C TYR A 127 -0.73 -1.23 -7.58
N VAL A 128 -0.85 -2.56 -7.42
CA VAL A 128 -0.52 -3.22 -6.14
C VAL A 128 1.00 -3.20 -5.88
N ILE A 129 1.82 -3.40 -6.90
CA ILE A 129 3.29 -3.31 -6.76
C ILE A 129 3.70 -1.87 -6.39
N GLY A 130 3.13 -0.87 -7.06
CA GLY A 130 3.34 0.54 -6.73
C GLY A 130 2.87 0.91 -5.33
N HIS A 131 1.78 0.31 -4.87
CA HIS A 131 1.29 0.46 -3.50
C HIS A 131 2.33 -0.03 -2.47
N GLU A 132 2.85 -1.25 -2.63
CA GLU A 132 3.89 -1.78 -1.73
C GLU A 132 5.21 -1.00 -1.81
N MET A 133 5.58 -0.52 -3.01
CA MET A 133 6.72 0.38 -3.18
C MET A 133 6.50 1.74 -2.51
N GLY A 134 5.26 2.22 -2.45
CA GLY A 134 4.89 3.39 -1.65
C GLY A 134 5.16 3.18 -0.16
N HIS A 135 4.81 2.00 0.37
CA HIS A 135 5.18 1.64 1.75
C HIS A 135 6.69 1.60 1.98
N ILE A 136 7.47 1.14 0.98
CA ILE A 136 8.93 1.16 1.06
C ILE A 136 9.46 2.59 1.05
N GLN A 137 9.01 3.44 0.13
CA GLN A 137 9.51 4.81 0.00
C GLN A 137 9.21 5.67 1.23
N CYS A 138 8.08 5.43 1.89
CA CYS A 138 7.68 6.13 3.12
C CYS A 138 8.19 5.45 4.41
N GLU A 139 9.03 4.41 4.31
CA GLU A 139 9.49 3.59 5.45
C GLU A 139 8.36 2.93 6.28
N HIS A 140 7.16 2.80 5.70
CA HIS A 140 6.03 2.12 6.36
C HIS A 140 6.30 0.63 6.57
N ALA A 141 7.05 -0.02 5.67
CA ALA A 141 7.34 -1.45 5.73
C ALA A 141 7.99 -1.90 7.06
N ILE A 142 8.90 -1.11 7.63
CA ILE A 142 9.51 -1.43 8.92
C ILE A 142 8.54 -1.17 10.08
N TRP A 143 7.76 -0.10 10.02
CA TRP A 143 6.79 0.23 11.08
C TRP A 143 5.62 -0.76 11.12
N ARG A 144 5.23 -1.33 9.97
CA ARG A 144 4.32 -2.48 9.86
C ARG A 144 4.87 -3.70 10.59
N GLN A 145 6.14 -4.06 10.35
CA GLN A 145 6.81 -5.15 11.09
C GLN A 145 6.92 -4.86 12.61
N VAL A 146 7.17 -3.60 13.00
CA VAL A 146 7.15 -3.19 14.42
C VAL A 146 5.77 -3.39 15.05
N ALA A 147 4.71 -3.12 14.30
CA ALA A 147 3.35 -3.30 14.75
C ALA A 147 2.97 -4.77 14.91
N GLU A 148 3.34 -5.61 13.96
CA GLU A 148 3.23 -7.07 14.06
C GLU A 148 4.00 -7.64 15.24
N LYS A 149 5.25 -7.21 15.44
CA LYS A 149 6.06 -7.69 16.57
C LYS A 149 5.49 -7.22 17.91
N SER A 150 4.86 -6.04 17.94
CA SER A 150 4.22 -5.49 19.14
C SER A 150 2.89 -6.17 19.45
N ASN A 151 2.24 -6.76 18.45
CA ASN A 151 1.02 -7.54 18.59
C ASN A 151 0.96 -8.58 17.46
N PRO A 152 1.26 -9.87 17.69
CA PRO A 152 1.26 -10.89 16.62
C PRO A 152 -0.09 -11.09 15.91
N LYS A 153 -1.17 -10.45 16.40
CA LYS A 153 -2.47 -10.41 15.75
C LYS A 153 -2.66 -9.16 14.87
N PHE A 154 -1.64 -8.33 14.71
CA PHE A 154 -1.70 -7.05 14.00
C PHE A 154 -1.96 -7.20 12.50
N PHE A 155 -1.76 -8.37 11.91
CA PHE A 155 -2.13 -8.66 10.52
C PHE A 155 -3.23 -9.70 10.40
N LYS A 156 -3.93 -10.03 11.50
CA LYS A 156 -5.22 -10.70 11.38
C LYS A 156 -6.23 -9.60 11.06
N ASP A 157 -6.98 -9.79 9.98
CA ASP A 157 -7.95 -8.84 9.41
C ASP A 157 -8.76 -8.07 10.46
N HIS A 158 -9.13 -8.76 11.54
CA HIS A 158 -9.87 -8.18 12.66
C HIS A 158 -9.13 -8.34 14.00
N ILE A 159 -8.92 -7.24 14.72
CA ILE A 159 -8.45 -7.25 16.10
C ILE A 159 -9.57 -6.80 17.05
N PRO A 160 -10.19 -7.72 17.81
CA PRO A 160 -11.25 -7.38 18.75
C PRO A 160 -10.83 -6.29 19.74
N LYS A 161 -11.75 -5.37 20.06
CA LYS A 161 -11.49 -4.21 20.93
C LYS A 161 -10.86 -4.57 22.28
N ASN A 162 -11.28 -5.70 22.87
CA ASN A 162 -10.76 -6.22 24.14
C ASN A 162 -9.29 -6.71 24.08
N LYS A 163 -8.71 -6.84 22.88
CA LYS A 163 -7.31 -7.25 22.64
C LYS A 163 -6.44 -6.14 22.05
N THR A 164 -7.02 -5.00 21.65
CA THR A 164 -6.31 -3.75 21.28
C THR A 164 -6.02 -2.84 22.48
N ASN A 165 -6.02 -3.35 23.71
CA ASN A 165 -6.10 -2.53 24.93
C ASN A 165 -4.85 -1.72 25.29
N THR A 166 -3.75 -1.82 24.54
CA THR A 166 -2.57 -0.98 24.79
C THR A 166 -2.62 0.30 23.96
N LYS A 167 -2.24 1.43 24.57
CA LYS A 167 -2.12 2.73 23.86
C LYS A 167 -1.24 2.62 22.60
N LYS A 168 -0.20 1.78 22.64
CA LYS A 168 0.72 1.53 21.51
C LYS A 168 0.01 0.83 20.34
N ALA A 169 -0.74 -0.24 20.62
CA ALA A 169 -1.45 -0.98 19.58
C ALA A 169 -2.49 -0.08 18.89
N ARG A 170 -3.20 0.76 19.65
CA ARG A 170 -4.16 1.72 19.08
C ARG A 170 -3.48 2.76 18.20
N LEU A 171 -2.37 3.34 18.66
CA LEU A 171 -1.58 4.30 17.88
C LEU A 171 -1.09 3.68 16.56
N LEU A 172 -0.51 2.47 16.62
CA LEU A 172 0.00 1.80 15.42
C LEU A 172 -1.11 1.40 14.46
N LEU A 173 -2.26 0.94 14.96
CA LEU A 173 -3.45 0.67 14.12
C LEU A 173 -3.99 1.94 13.47
N GLU A 174 -3.97 3.06 14.18
CA GLU A 174 -4.40 4.33 13.63
C GLU A 174 -3.48 4.82 12.54
N TRP A 175 -2.17 4.76 12.78
CA TRP A 175 -1.17 5.07 11.79
C TRP A 175 -1.23 4.13 10.58
N SER A 176 -1.36 2.80 10.78
CA SER A 176 -1.38 1.84 9.66
C SER A 176 -2.49 2.16 8.67
N ARG A 177 -3.69 2.51 9.16
CA ARG A 177 -4.80 2.92 8.31
C ARG A 177 -4.52 4.19 7.48
N LYS A 178 -3.70 5.12 7.97
CA LYS A 178 -3.30 6.31 7.20
C LYS A 178 -2.17 6.02 6.23
N ALA A 179 -1.23 5.17 6.63
CA ALA A 179 -0.16 4.66 5.77
C ALA A 179 -0.73 3.95 4.53
N GLU A 180 -1.86 3.22 4.65
CA GLU A 180 -2.57 2.63 3.51
C GLU A 180 -3.07 3.66 2.50
N LEU A 181 -3.56 4.82 2.96
CA LEU A 181 -4.03 5.88 2.06
C LEU A 181 -2.86 6.49 1.29
N THR A 182 -1.71 6.68 1.95
CA THR A 182 -0.48 7.10 1.27
C THR A 182 -0.03 6.08 0.23
N ALA A 183 -0.04 4.79 0.57
CA ALA A 183 0.36 3.73 -0.34
C ALA A 183 -0.63 3.57 -1.51
N ASP A 184 -1.95 3.77 -1.29
CA ASP A 184 -2.94 3.82 -2.35
C ASP A 184 -2.63 4.90 -3.39
N ARG A 185 -2.20 6.09 -2.94
CA ARG A 185 -1.77 7.18 -3.83
C ARG A 185 -0.55 6.79 -4.65
N ALA A 186 0.44 6.13 -4.04
CA ALA A 186 1.60 5.60 -4.75
C ALA A 186 1.20 4.56 -5.82
N GLY A 187 0.29 3.64 -5.48
CA GLY A 187 -0.24 2.67 -6.42
C GLY A 187 -0.93 3.34 -7.62
N LEU A 188 -1.74 4.38 -7.37
CA LEU A 188 -2.39 5.14 -8.44
C LEU A 188 -1.38 5.91 -9.31
N ILE A 189 -0.34 6.50 -8.71
CA ILE A 189 0.74 7.15 -9.46
C ILE A 189 1.49 6.13 -10.34
N ALA A 190 1.68 4.91 -9.85
CA ALA A 190 2.34 3.85 -10.61
C ALA A 190 1.49 3.36 -11.80
N CYS A 191 0.20 3.12 -11.62
CA CYS A 191 -0.65 2.60 -12.71
C CYS A 191 -1.21 3.69 -13.63
N GLN A 192 -1.34 4.93 -13.14
CA GLN A 192 -1.90 6.12 -13.81
C GLN A 192 -3.31 5.92 -14.39
N ASP A 193 -4.06 4.96 -13.85
CA ASP A 193 -5.43 4.67 -14.27
C ASP A 193 -6.33 4.46 -13.05
N ILE A 194 -7.20 5.43 -12.79
CA ILE A 194 -8.15 5.36 -11.67
C ILE A 194 -9.14 4.21 -11.81
N ASN A 195 -9.49 3.79 -13.04
CA ASN A 195 -10.40 2.67 -13.22
C ASN A 195 -9.74 1.37 -12.77
N ASP A 196 -8.50 1.12 -13.18
CA ASP A 196 -7.76 -0.08 -12.77
C ASP A 196 -7.47 -0.08 -11.27
N ALA A 197 -7.10 1.07 -10.69
CA ALA A 197 -6.94 1.21 -9.23
C ALA A 197 -8.24 0.87 -8.46
N CYS A 198 -9.38 1.40 -8.91
CA CYS A 198 -10.68 1.07 -8.32
C CYS A 198 -11.06 -0.41 -8.56
N ARG A 199 -10.71 -0.96 -9.72
CA ARG A 199 -10.99 -2.36 -10.05
C ARG A 199 -10.28 -3.32 -9.12
N VAL A 200 -9.05 -3.02 -8.72
CA VAL A 200 -8.33 -3.77 -7.69
C VAL A 200 -9.11 -3.77 -6.37
N LYS A 201 -9.66 -2.63 -5.92
CA LYS A 201 -10.45 -2.57 -4.67
C LYS A 201 -11.69 -3.46 -4.73
N ILE A 202 -12.38 -3.51 -5.86
CA ILE A 202 -13.53 -4.40 -6.09
C ILE A 202 -13.07 -5.86 -6.05
N LYS A 203 -12.03 -6.21 -6.83
CA LYS A 203 -11.50 -7.58 -6.88
C LYS A 203 -10.97 -8.07 -5.54
N THR A 204 -10.30 -7.23 -4.76
CA THR A 204 -9.87 -7.58 -3.40
C THR A 204 -11.06 -7.74 -2.44
N THR A 205 -12.20 -7.08 -2.72
CA THR A 205 -13.42 -7.25 -1.90
C THR A 205 -14.11 -8.59 -2.19
N CYS A 206 -14.19 -9.02 -3.46
CA CYS A 206 -14.94 -10.21 -3.85
C CYS A 206 -14.09 -11.45 -4.17
N GLY A 207 -12.77 -11.29 -4.34
CA GLY A 207 -11.82 -12.36 -4.69
C GLY A 207 -11.87 -12.84 -6.15
N LEU A 208 -12.72 -12.24 -7.00
CA LEU A 208 -12.96 -12.68 -8.38
C LEU A 208 -11.93 -12.10 -9.36
N LYS A 209 -11.49 -12.93 -10.32
CA LYS A 209 -10.72 -12.51 -11.50
C LYS A 209 -11.59 -11.72 -12.47
N ASP A 210 -12.74 -12.28 -12.82
CA ASP A 210 -13.68 -11.74 -13.79
C ASP A 210 -14.87 -11.14 -13.04
N ILE A 211 -14.92 -9.81 -12.98
CA ILE A 211 -16.06 -9.08 -12.42
C ILE A 211 -17.03 -8.69 -13.54
N PRO A 212 -18.36 -8.70 -13.31
CA PRO A 212 -19.35 -8.27 -14.29
C PRO A 212 -19.05 -6.87 -14.81
N LYS A 213 -19.23 -6.63 -16.12
CA LYS A 213 -19.04 -5.29 -16.71
C LYS A 213 -19.95 -4.22 -16.09
N SER A 214 -21.10 -4.63 -15.57
CA SER A 214 -22.03 -3.77 -14.84
C SER A 214 -21.53 -3.33 -13.46
N LEU A 215 -20.57 -4.05 -12.86
CA LEU A 215 -19.99 -3.68 -11.57
C LEU A 215 -18.89 -2.63 -11.77
N THR A 216 -19.33 -1.39 -12.02
CA THR A 216 -18.43 -0.23 -12.13
C THR A 216 -18.03 0.30 -10.75
N LYS A 217 -17.06 1.21 -10.70
CA LYS A 217 -16.69 1.91 -9.46
C LYS A 217 -17.85 2.74 -8.91
N GLU A 218 -18.67 3.34 -9.78
CA GLU A 218 -19.88 4.07 -9.39
C GLU A 218 -20.91 3.14 -8.76
N GLU A 219 -21.11 1.94 -9.33
CA GLU A 219 -22.04 0.95 -8.78
C GLU A 219 -21.59 0.48 -7.40
N PHE A 220 -20.28 0.23 -7.21
CA PHE A 220 -19.77 -0.14 -5.91
C PHE A 220 -19.87 1.01 -4.90
N LEU A 221 -19.65 2.26 -5.32
CA LEU A 221 -19.79 3.44 -4.46
C LEU A 221 -21.23 3.69 -3.96
N LYS A 222 -22.27 3.22 -4.66
CA LYS A 222 -23.64 3.28 -4.14
C LYS A 222 -23.77 2.57 -2.79
N GLN A 223 -23.01 1.49 -2.55
CA GLN A 223 -22.99 0.81 -1.26
C GLN A 223 -22.43 1.71 -0.14
N MET A 224 -21.51 2.63 -0.46
CA MET A 224 -21.03 3.62 0.51
C MET A 224 -22.13 4.60 0.87
N GLU A 225 -22.91 5.06 -0.12
CA GLU A 225 -24.05 5.94 0.14
C GLU A 225 -25.11 5.27 1.02
N GLU A 226 -25.35 3.97 0.81
CA GLU A 226 -26.24 3.17 1.66
C GLU A 226 -25.72 3.08 3.11
N ILE A 227 -24.41 2.85 3.28
CA ILE A 227 -23.76 2.85 4.60
C ILE A 227 -23.91 4.23 5.26
N GLU A 228 -23.64 5.31 4.53
CA GLU A 228 -23.69 6.68 5.05
C GLU A 228 -25.11 7.12 5.45
N LYS A 229 -26.14 6.65 4.73
CA LYS A 229 -27.56 6.90 5.05
C LYS A 229 -28.11 5.98 6.15
N SER A 230 -27.42 4.89 6.49
CA SER A 230 -27.84 3.94 7.51
C SER A 230 -27.83 4.55 8.91
N PRO A 231 -28.81 4.25 9.78
CA PRO A 231 -28.75 4.63 11.20
C PRO A 231 -27.52 4.03 11.92
N PHE A 232 -26.91 2.98 11.34
CA PHE A 232 -25.73 2.31 11.87
C PHE A 232 -24.39 2.84 11.31
N ALA A 233 -24.39 3.89 10.47
CA ALA A 233 -23.17 4.42 9.83
C ALA A 233 -22.01 4.62 10.83
N LYS A 234 -22.31 5.26 11.97
CA LYS A 234 -21.32 5.51 13.04
C LYS A 234 -20.73 4.22 13.61
N GLU A 235 -21.51 3.15 13.69
CA GLU A 235 -21.05 1.86 14.19
C GLU A 235 -20.17 1.14 13.18
N VAL A 236 -20.52 1.19 11.90
CA VAL A 236 -19.73 0.63 10.79
C VAL A 236 -18.35 1.28 10.75
N PHE A 237 -18.26 2.61 10.75
CA PHE A 237 -16.96 3.31 10.75
C PHE A 237 -16.21 3.18 12.09
N LYS A 238 -16.92 2.88 13.20
CA LYS A 238 -16.25 2.50 14.46
C LYS A 238 -15.72 1.06 14.42
N TYR A 239 -16.36 0.18 13.66
CA TYR A 239 -15.92 -1.19 13.43
C TYR A 239 -14.68 -1.21 12.52
N GLU A 240 -14.64 -0.40 11.46
CA GLU A 240 -13.47 -0.22 10.60
C GLU A 240 -12.18 0.10 11.40
N LYS A 241 -12.29 0.90 12.47
CA LYS A 241 -11.15 1.24 13.34
C LYS A 241 -10.54 0.04 14.09
N THR A 242 -11.17 -1.12 14.05
CA THR A 242 -10.64 -2.38 14.60
C THR A 242 -9.89 -3.22 13.57
N TRP A 243 -9.95 -2.82 12.30
CA TRP A 243 -9.21 -3.39 11.19
C TRP A 243 -7.87 -2.67 11.02
N THR A 244 -6.95 -3.40 10.41
CA THR A 244 -5.56 -3.01 10.17
C THR A 244 -5.44 -2.05 9.00
N HIS A 245 -6.38 -2.17 8.06
CA HIS A 245 -6.56 -1.33 6.89
C HIS A 245 -7.99 -0.77 6.88
N PRO A 246 -8.24 0.41 6.29
CA PRO A 246 -9.61 0.86 6.05
C PRO A 246 -10.31 -0.09 5.06
N PHE A 247 -11.64 -0.09 5.05
CA PHE A 247 -12.40 -0.89 4.10
C PHE A 247 -12.07 -0.49 2.66
N GLN A 248 -12.13 -1.46 1.74
CA GLN A 248 -11.80 -1.22 0.34
C GLN A 248 -12.66 -0.11 -0.28
N ILE A 249 -13.93 -0.01 0.13
CA ILE A 249 -14.84 1.04 -0.33
C ILE A 249 -14.46 2.44 0.21
N THR A 250 -13.96 2.53 1.45
CA THR A 250 -13.40 3.77 2.03
C THR A 250 -12.16 4.20 1.26
N ARG A 251 -11.24 3.26 1.01
CA ARG A 251 -10.00 3.49 0.24
C ARG A 251 -10.28 3.90 -1.20
N MET A 252 -11.30 3.31 -1.84
CA MET A 252 -11.73 3.68 -3.18
C MET A 252 -12.19 5.14 -3.25
N LYS A 253 -13.00 5.58 -2.27
CA LYS A 253 -13.47 6.99 -2.20
C LYS A 253 -12.29 7.96 -2.09
N GLU A 254 -11.31 7.65 -1.23
CA GLU A 254 -10.08 8.46 -1.08
C GLU A 254 -9.20 8.46 -2.34
N LEU A 255 -9.10 7.33 -3.05
CA LEU A 255 -8.39 7.23 -4.34
C LEU A 255 -9.00 8.13 -5.40
N ILE A 256 -10.33 8.10 -5.54
CA ILE A 256 -11.05 8.93 -6.51
C ILE A 256 -10.84 10.41 -6.18
N TYR A 257 -10.96 10.79 -4.90
CA TYR A 257 -10.67 12.15 -4.46
C TYR A 257 -9.24 12.58 -4.81
N PHE A 258 -8.24 11.74 -4.53
CA PHE A 258 -6.85 12.04 -4.87
C PHE A 258 -6.65 12.18 -6.39
N SER A 259 -7.25 11.30 -7.20
CA SER A 259 -7.13 11.33 -8.66
C SER A 259 -7.62 12.63 -9.30
N GLN A 260 -8.53 13.35 -8.62
CA GLN A 260 -9.09 14.62 -9.10
C GLN A 260 -8.30 15.84 -8.61
N SER A 261 -7.38 15.64 -7.65
CA SER A 261 -6.62 16.72 -7.04
C SER A 261 -5.55 17.30 -7.96
N GLU A 262 -5.23 18.59 -7.78
CA GLU A 262 -4.08 19.23 -8.44
C GLU A 262 -2.76 18.56 -8.06
N GLN A 263 -2.65 18.03 -6.84
CA GLN A 263 -1.48 17.28 -6.38
C GLN A 263 -1.20 16.08 -7.31
N TYR A 264 -2.21 15.25 -7.59
CA TYR A 264 -2.05 14.11 -8.49
C TYR A 264 -1.76 14.55 -9.92
N LYS A 265 -2.53 15.52 -10.45
CA LYS A 265 -2.36 16.03 -11.83
C LYS A 265 -0.93 16.54 -12.06
N ASN A 266 -0.38 17.31 -11.12
CA ASN A 266 0.98 17.82 -11.18
C ASN A 266 2.04 16.69 -11.18
N ILE A 267 1.82 15.64 -10.40
CA ILE A 267 2.73 14.49 -10.37
C ILE A 267 2.73 13.79 -11.74
N VAL A 268 1.55 13.44 -12.27
CA VAL A 268 1.46 12.66 -13.51
C VAL A 268 1.65 13.49 -14.78
N SER A 269 1.56 14.82 -14.72
CA SER A 269 1.92 15.70 -15.84
C SER A 269 3.44 15.81 -16.03
N GLY A 270 4.25 15.32 -15.08
CA GLY A 270 5.70 15.33 -15.15
C GLY A 270 6.33 16.72 -15.01
N ILE A 271 5.59 17.69 -14.43
CA ILE A 271 6.16 19.01 -14.11
C ILE A 271 7.18 18.88 -12.97
N GLU A 272 8.05 19.89 -12.82
CA GLU A 272 8.98 19.93 -11.69
C GLU A 272 8.21 19.99 -10.36
N LEU A 273 8.47 19.02 -9.49
CA LEU A 273 7.83 18.92 -8.19
C LEU A 273 8.54 19.78 -7.13
N PRO A 274 7.79 20.38 -6.19
CA PRO A 274 8.36 21.29 -5.19
C PRO A 274 9.32 20.56 -4.23
N LYS A 275 10.46 21.20 -3.94
CA LYS A 275 11.44 20.67 -2.97
C LYS A 275 10.86 20.60 -1.55
N GLN A 276 11.38 19.67 -0.75
CA GLN A 276 10.90 19.35 0.61
C GLN A 276 10.78 20.57 1.55
N GLU A 277 11.64 21.57 1.40
CA GLU A 277 11.64 22.79 2.22
C GLU A 277 10.33 23.59 2.13
N ASN A 278 9.55 23.34 1.07
CA ASN A 278 8.25 23.98 0.83
C ASN A 278 7.06 23.14 1.34
N ILE A 279 7.29 22.00 2.00
CA ILE A 279 6.25 21.07 2.47
C ILE A 279 6.37 20.92 4.00
N ILE A 280 5.30 21.30 4.70
CA ILE A 280 5.22 21.31 6.18
C ILE A 280 5.29 19.88 6.71
N GLY A 281 6.27 19.59 7.57
CA GLY A 281 6.43 18.30 8.28
C GLY A 281 7.87 17.77 8.23
N LYS A 282 8.74 18.24 9.13
CA LYS A 282 10.04 17.62 9.43
C LYS A 282 9.77 16.44 10.37
N THR A 283 10.24 15.21 10.14
CA THR A 283 11.67 14.85 10.27
C THR A 283 11.97 13.51 9.55
N LYS A 284 13.15 13.37 8.93
CA LYS A 284 13.73 12.05 8.59
C LYS A 284 14.01 11.27 9.89
N VAL A 285 13.70 9.97 9.91
CA VAL A 285 14.15 9.02 10.95
C VAL A 285 15.67 8.85 10.90
#